data_AF-A0A2T2WTI3-F1
#
_entry.id   AF-A0A2T2WTI3-F1
#
_cell.length_a   1.000
_cell.length_b   1.000
_cell.length_c   1.000
_cell.angle_alpha   90.00
_cell.angle_beta   90.00
_cell.angle_gamma   90.00
#
_symmetry.space_group_name_H-M   'P 1'
#
loop_
_entity.id
_entity.type
_entity.pdbx_description
1 polymer ?
#
loop_
_entity_poly.entity_id
_entity_poly.type
_entity_poly.pdbx_seq_one_letter_code
_entity_poly.pdbx_strand_id
1 'polypeptide(L)'
;MGAETFLVTATGSTLSEAFHQAVAEARAEYGQGGYTGTLAEKDAVRQVFPPSSLSDAQALRQWAAHLLLTEDPDPAWAWIADKWSPAAAVRLDATTWLFFGWASS
;
A
#
# COMPACT_ATOMS: atom_id res chain seq x y z
N MET A 1 -20.79 4.81 3.70
CA MET A 1 -19.67 4.66 2.76
C MET A 1 -18.43 4.42 3.59
N GLY A 2 -17.88 3.22 3.55
CA GLY A 2 -16.74 2.84 4.39
C GLY A 2 -15.40 3.10 3.70
N ALA A 3 -14.34 2.93 4.45
CA ALA A 3 -12.98 2.81 3.95
C ALA A 3 -12.25 1.81 4.84
N GLU A 4 -11.36 1.03 4.25
CA GLU A 4 -10.55 0.04 4.97
C GLU A 4 -9.09 0.20 4.59
N THR A 5 -8.21 -0.01 5.55
CA THR A 5 -6.77 0.06 5.34
C THR A 5 -6.25 -1.28 4.86
N PHE A 6 -5.22 -1.25 4.03
CA PHE A 6 -4.51 -2.45 3.62
C PHE A 6 -3.00 -2.29 3.80
N LEU A 7 -2.33 -3.40 4.10
CA LEU A 7 -0.89 -3.57 3.99
C LEU A 7 -0.61 -4.91 3.31
N VAL A 8 -0.03 -4.86 2.11
CA VAL A 8 0.21 -6.03 1.27
C VAL A 8 1.68 -6.06 0.87
N THR A 9 2.31 -7.23 1.01
CA THR A 9 3.67 -7.44 0.51
C THR A 9 3.61 -8.22 -0.79
N ALA A 10 4.37 -7.81 -1.79
CA ALA A 10 4.53 -8.58 -3.02
C ALA A 10 5.94 -8.42 -3.56
N THR A 11 6.33 -9.38 -4.40
CA THR A 11 7.64 -9.42 -5.03
C THR A 11 7.56 -9.00 -6.50
N GLY A 12 8.64 -8.41 -7.00
CA GLY A 12 8.78 -8.00 -8.38
C GLY A 12 10.07 -7.23 -8.59
N SER A 13 10.63 -7.34 -9.79
CA SER A 13 11.87 -6.67 -10.18
C SER A 13 11.68 -5.16 -10.29
N THR A 14 10.44 -4.73 -10.55
CA THR A 14 10.03 -3.33 -10.60
C THR A 14 8.79 -3.10 -9.76
N LEU A 15 8.56 -1.84 -9.38
CA LEU A 15 7.36 -1.42 -8.66
C LEU A 15 6.07 -1.79 -9.43
N SER A 16 6.04 -1.51 -10.73
CA SER A 16 4.87 -1.76 -11.57
C SER A 16 4.57 -3.26 -11.69
N GLU A 17 5.61 -4.09 -11.87
CA GLU A 17 5.46 -5.54 -11.89
C GLU A 17 4.89 -6.07 -10.57
N ALA A 18 5.52 -5.71 -9.45
CA ALA A 18 5.07 -6.14 -8.12
C ALA A 18 3.63 -5.68 -7.82
N PHE A 19 3.28 -4.46 -8.22
CA PHE A 19 1.94 -3.90 -8.03
C PHE A 19 0.89 -4.64 -8.86
N HIS A 20 1.13 -4.84 -10.15
CA HIS A 20 0.17 -5.53 -11.02
C HIS A 20 -0.05 -6.98 -10.58
N GLN A 21 1.01 -7.67 -10.15
CA GLN A 21 0.88 -9.01 -9.58
C GLN A 21 0.05 -9.00 -8.30
N ALA A 22 0.36 -8.11 -7.34
CA ALA A 22 -0.38 -8.01 -6.08
C ALA A 22 -1.86 -7.66 -6.28
N VAL A 23 -2.18 -6.77 -7.24
CA VAL A 23 -3.57 -6.45 -7.60
C VAL A 23 -4.27 -7.66 -8.22
N ALA A 24 -3.60 -8.41 -9.09
CA ALA A 24 -4.17 -9.61 -9.71
C ALA A 24 -4.41 -10.72 -8.68
N GLU A 25 -3.47 -10.94 -7.76
CA GLU A 25 -3.60 -11.89 -6.65
C GLU A 25 -4.74 -11.52 -5.72
N ALA A 26 -4.82 -10.26 -5.29
CA ALA A 26 -5.94 -9.77 -4.48
C ALA A 26 -7.28 -9.99 -5.22
N ARG A 27 -7.35 -9.75 -6.53
CA ARG A 27 -8.57 -10.02 -7.31
C ARG A 27 -8.90 -11.51 -7.43
N ALA A 28 -7.90 -12.39 -7.43
CA ALA A 28 -8.12 -13.83 -7.48
C ALA A 28 -8.60 -14.37 -6.12
N GLU A 29 -8.02 -13.89 -5.03
CA GLU A 29 -8.29 -14.36 -3.66
C GLU A 29 -9.74 -14.07 -3.22
N TYR A 30 -10.30 -12.91 -3.59
CA TYR A 30 -11.68 -12.54 -3.24
C TYR A 30 -12.71 -12.86 -4.35
N GLY A 31 -12.43 -13.83 -5.23
CA GLY A 31 -13.23 -14.19 -6.41
C GLY A 31 -14.69 -14.64 -6.22
N GLN A 32 -15.30 -14.49 -5.04
CA GLN A 32 -16.72 -14.82 -4.76
C GLN A 32 -17.49 -13.76 -3.95
N GLY A 33 -16.86 -12.66 -3.53
CA GLY A 33 -17.48 -11.55 -2.78
C GLY A 33 -16.66 -10.28 -2.99
N GLY A 34 -17.31 -9.14 -3.19
CA GLY A 34 -16.68 -7.89 -3.68
C GLY A 34 -15.33 -7.53 -3.03
N TYR A 35 -14.45 -6.92 -3.82
CA TYR A 35 -13.05 -6.57 -3.50
C TYR A 35 -12.87 -5.34 -2.59
N THR A 36 -13.96 -4.90 -1.98
CA THR A 36 -14.08 -3.69 -1.17
C THR A 36 -13.09 -3.73 -0.01
N GLY A 37 -12.26 -2.69 0.11
CA GLY A 37 -11.32 -2.53 1.23
C GLY A 37 -9.90 -3.07 0.99
N THR A 38 -9.54 -3.46 -0.24
CA THR A 38 -8.24 -4.10 -0.53
C THR A 38 -7.44 -3.40 -1.63
N LEU A 39 -6.18 -3.82 -1.79
CA LEU A 39 -5.31 -3.38 -2.89
C LEU A 39 -5.93 -3.61 -4.29
N ALA A 40 -6.86 -4.58 -4.43
CA ALA A 40 -7.51 -4.90 -5.70
C ALA A 40 -8.27 -3.73 -6.34
N GLU A 41 -8.71 -2.77 -5.53
CA GLU A 41 -9.41 -1.55 -5.97
C GLU A 41 -8.49 -0.48 -6.54
N LYS A 42 -7.17 -0.58 -6.29
CA LYS A 42 -6.20 0.42 -6.73
C LYS A 42 -5.85 0.19 -8.19
N ASP A 43 -5.83 1.27 -8.96
CA ASP A 43 -5.42 1.33 -10.37
C ASP A 43 -4.03 1.94 -10.56
N ALA A 44 -3.57 2.71 -9.57
CA ALA A 44 -2.29 3.39 -9.56
C ALA A 44 -1.51 3.12 -8.27
N VAL A 45 -0.19 3.25 -8.38
CA VAL A 45 0.75 3.15 -7.26
C VAL A 45 1.78 4.27 -7.33
N ARG A 46 2.16 4.79 -6.16
CA ARG A 46 3.20 5.79 -6.01
C ARG A 46 4.23 5.32 -5.00
N GLN A 47 5.50 5.31 -5.41
CA GLN A 47 6.60 5.05 -4.50
C GLN A 47 6.76 6.20 -3.51
N VAL A 48 6.95 5.86 -2.25
CA VAL A 48 7.33 6.77 -1.19
C VAL A 48 8.76 6.51 -0.73
N PHE A 49 9.42 7.58 -0.30
CA PHE A 49 10.78 7.54 0.21
C PHE A 49 10.73 7.88 1.70
N PRO A 50 10.79 6.86 2.58
CA PRO A 50 10.77 7.06 4.02
C PRO A 50 12.03 7.82 4.48
N PRO A 51 12.03 8.35 5.72
CA PRO A 51 13.23 8.92 6.32
C PRO A 51 14.43 7.97 6.21
N SER A 52 15.61 8.49 5.88
CA SER A 52 16.83 7.70 5.65
C SER A 52 17.32 6.91 6.87
N SER A 53 16.82 7.25 8.06
CA SER A 53 17.06 6.49 9.30
C SER A 53 16.32 5.14 9.34
N LEU A 54 15.32 4.93 8.48
CA LEU A 54 14.57 3.69 8.38
C LEU A 54 15.12 2.84 7.23
N SER A 55 15.92 1.83 7.56
CA SER A 55 16.51 0.90 6.57
C SER A 55 16.05 -0.54 6.71
N ASP A 56 15.52 -0.91 7.89
CA ASP A 56 15.06 -2.26 8.17
C ASP A 56 13.61 -2.47 7.71
N ALA A 57 13.32 -3.64 7.14
CA ALA A 57 12.01 -3.97 6.60
C ALA A 57 10.90 -3.92 7.66
N GLN A 58 11.18 -4.27 8.91
CA GLN A 58 10.20 -4.19 9.99
C GLN A 58 9.96 -2.74 10.41
N ALA A 59 11.00 -1.91 10.47
CA ALA A 59 10.85 -0.48 10.72
C ALA A 59 10.02 0.21 9.62
N LEU A 60 10.21 -0.17 8.36
CA LEU A 60 9.42 0.32 7.23
C LEU A 60 7.95 -0.09 7.31
N ARG A 61 7.67 -1.34 7.71
CA ARG A 61 6.29 -1.82 7.94
C ARG A 61 5.61 -1.07 9.07
N GLN A 62 6.31 -0.84 10.18
CA GLN A 62 5.79 -0.07 11.31
C GLN A 62 5.51 1.38 10.93
N TRP A 63 6.40 2.00 10.15
CA TRP A 63 6.20 3.35 9.63
C TRP A 63 4.98 3.44 8.71
N ALA A 64 4.83 2.51 7.77
CA ALA A 64 3.66 2.46 6.89
C ALA A 64 2.35 2.26 7.68
N ALA A 65 2.34 1.36 8.65
CA ALA A 65 1.18 1.15 9.52
C ALA A 65 0.87 2.39 10.36
N HIS A 66 1.90 3.08 10.87
CA HIS A 66 1.72 4.33 11.62
C HIS A 66 1.04 5.39 10.76
N LEU A 67 1.49 5.61 9.52
CA LEU A 67 0.87 6.57 8.59
C LEU A 67 -0.63 6.34 8.35
N LEU A 68 -1.08 5.08 8.39
CA LEU A 68 -2.50 4.74 8.21
C LEU A 68 -3.36 4.98 9.47
N LEU A 69 -2.73 5.04 10.64
CA LEU A 69 -3.40 5.22 11.93
C LEU A 69 -3.30 6.67 12.43
N THR A 70 -2.47 7.50 11.82
CA THR A 70 -2.30 8.91 12.19
C THR A 70 -3.47 9.75 11.68
N GLU A 71 -4.16 10.45 12.58
CA GLU A 71 -5.28 11.33 12.23
C GLU A 71 -4.84 12.67 11.63
N ASP A 72 -3.64 13.16 11.98
CA ASP A 72 -3.02 14.38 11.47
C ASP A 72 -1.67 14.06 10.78
N PRO A 73 -1.70 13.45 9.59
CA PRO A 73 -0.49 13.08 8.88
C PRO A 73 0.25 14.32 8.37
N ASP A 74 1.57 14.22 8.29
CA ASP A 74 2.39 15.22 7.59
C ASP A 74 1.79 15.50 6.19
N PRO A 75 1.65 16.78 5.78
CA PRO A 75 1.12 17.14 4.46
C PRO A 75 1.79 16.42 3.28
N ALA A 76 3.05 16.00 3.42
CA ALA A 76 3.75 15.19 2.42
C ALA A 76 3.12 13.81 2.20
N TRP A 77 2.43 13.27 3.21
CA TRP A 77 1.83 11.93 3.26
C TRP A 77 0.30 11.94 3.35
N ALA A 78 -0.33 13.10 3.52
CA ALA A 78 -1.79 13.22 3.69
C ALA A 78 -2.62 12.54 2.57
N TRP A 79 -2.09 12.49 1.34
CA TRP A 79 -2.74 11.81 0.22
C TRP A 79 -2.89 10.29 0.43
N ILE A 80 -2.11 9.66 1.32
CA ILE A 80 -2.21 8.22 1.60
C ILE A 80 -3.50 7.88 2.34
N ALA A 81 -4.04 8.84 3.10
CA ALA A 81 -5.31 8.71 3.83
C ALA A 81 -6.54 8.83 2.91
N ASP A 82 -6.36 9.26 1.66
CA ASP A 82 -7.43 9.34 0.68
C ASP A 82 -7.64 7.98 -0.01
N LYS A 83 -8.82 7.40 0.18
CA LYS A 83 -9.17 6.10 -0.40
C LYS A 83 -9.25 6.09 -1.93
N TRP A 84 -9.39 7.24 -2.58
CA TRP A 84 -9.36 7.37 -4.03
C TRP A 84 -7.98 7.72 -4.58
N SER A 85 -7.01 7.99 -3.71
CA SER A 85 -5.63 8.21 -4.11
C SER A 85 -4.93 6.89 -4.48
N PRO A 86 -3.79 6.94 -5.19
CA PRO A 86 -2.99 5.76 -5.50
C PRO A 86 -2.58 4.96 -4.25
N ALA A 87 -2.24 3.68 -4.41
CA ALA A 87 -1.56 2.94 -3.36
C ALA A 87 -0.18 3.57 -3.07
N ALA A 88 0.22 3.66 -1.80
CA ALA A 88 1.60 3.96 -1.45
C ALA A 88 2.44 2.69 -1.52
N ALA A 89 3.71 2.83 -1.94
CA ALA A 89 4.64 1.72 -2.00
C ALA A 89 6.01 2.09 -1.44
N VAL A 90 6.55 1.23 -0.57
CA VAL A 90 7.93 1.33 -0.11
C VAL A 90 8.69 0.05 -0.42
N ARG A 91 9.94 0.20 -0.86
CA ARG A 91 10.80 -0.93 -1.18
C ARG A 91 11.40 -1.49 0.11
N LEU A 92 11.19 -2.77 0.38
CA LEU A 92 11.73 -3.46 1.56
C LEU A 92 13.12 -4.06 1.29
N ASP A 93 13.33 -4.58 0.07
CA ASP A 93 14.61 -5.14 -0.38
C ASP A 93 14.72 -5.09 -1.92
N ALA A 94 15.68 -5.84 -2.50
CA ALA A 94 15.93 -5.86 -3.93
C ALA A 94 14.70 -6.24 -4.78
N THR A 95 13.80 -7.09 -4.28
CA THR A 95 12.66 -7.60 -5.03
C THR A 95 11.34 -7.44 -4.30
N THR A 96 11.36 -7.04 -3.02
CA THR A 96 10.16 -7.00 -2.19
C THR A 96 9.66 -5.57 -2.01
N TRP A 97 8.36 -5.39 -2.21
CA TRP A 97 7.64 -4.15 -2.04
C TRP A 97 6.53 -4.31 -1.01
N LEU A 98 6.31 -3.25 -0.22
CA LEU A 98 5.16 -3.11 0.66
C LEU A 98 4.22 -2.07 0.06
N PHE A 99 3.00 -2.50 -0.25
CA PHE A 99 1.89 -1.65 -0.69
C PHE A 99 0.98 -1.36 0.48
N PHE A 100 0.55 -0.12 0.63
CA PHE A 100 -0.32 0.30 1.73
C PHE A 100 -1.16 1.51 1.36
N GLY A 101 -2.26 1.71 2.09
CA GLY A 101 -3.20 2.80 1.84
C GLY A 101 -4.59 2.49 2.36
N TRP A 102 -5.52 3.36 2.01
CA TRP A 102 -6.95 3.17 2.22
C TRP A 102 -7.61 2.75 0.91
N ALA A 103 -8.56 1.83 0.96
CA ALA A 103 -9.42 1.47 -0.17
C ALA A 103 -10.88 1.74 0.21
N SER A 104 -11.75 1.89 -0.80
CA SER A 104 -13.16 2.10 -0.54
C SER A 104 -13.79 0.78 -0.09
N SER A 105 -14.77 0.86 0.81
CA SER A 105 -15.64 -0.28 1.12
C SER A 105 -17.12 -0.03 0.91
#